data_AF-A0A1F8SES2-F1
#
_entry.id   AF-A0A1F8SES2-F1
#
_cell.length_a   1.000
_cell.length_b   1.000
_cell.length_c   1.000
_cell.angle_alpha   90.00
_cell.angle_beta   90.00
_cell.angle_gamma   90.00
#
_symmetry.space_group_name_H-M   'P 1'
#
loop_
_entity.id
_entity.type
_entity.pdbx_description
1 polymer ?
#
loop_
_entity_poly.entity_id
_entity_poly.type
_entity_poly.pdbx_seq_one_letter_code
_entity_poly.pdbx_strand_id
1 'polypeptide(L)'
;MTSDATRAIRAPTLPRVLGPIRPRPRWQELRLLALVAIALAVGSVSLGATVSGSLWPYDAQGLAIYLGALLVAHVAQVLAGRRTDQVLLPTVAMLGGISLLLMQRLPQDLVTQTFFGATFGLAEVQLIWLLCGLAVATTLGIVVRSDSWLRRYKYTWAAAGVGLLLLTFVFGTEINGQRLTLQIGPFSGQPTELLKVILVVFLAGYLSENRALIVEQDTRLGPLRLPPLPYLAPMVAMWAIALGIVVVQRDLGAALLFFGVFLAMLYVATGRISLVVIGLVLFLLGSALMATLFDHLRTRVDIWLDPFADPLGAGYQVVQALHAFARGGL
;
A
#
# COMPACT_ATOMS: atom_id res chain seq x y z
N MET A 1 -33.28 -51.18 30.77
CA MET A 1 -32.01 -51.70 30.21
C MET A 1 -32.12 -51.55 28.69
N THR A 2 -31.86 -50.35 28.18
CA THR A 2 -30.56 -49.87 27.63
C THR A 2 -30.24 -50.46 26.26
N SER A 3 -30.35 -49.64 25.21
CA SER A 3 -29.46 -49.74 24.06
C SER A 3 -29.31 -48.35 23.43
N ASP A 4 -28.08 -47.87 23.49
CA ASP A 4 -27.61 -46.52 23.21
C ASP A 4 -27.80 -46.06 21.76
N ALA A 5 -28.25 -44.82 21.64
CA ALA A 5 -28.12 -44.01 20.45
C ALA A 5 -26.66 -43.55 20.28
N THR A 6 -25.88 -44.27 19.47
CA THR A 6 -24.53 -43.85 19.09
C THR A 6 -24.63 -42.72 18.05
N ARG A 7 -24.70 -41.48 18.56
CA ARG A 7 -24.61 -40.26 17.76
C ARG A 7 -23.18 -40.15 17.22
N ALA A 8 -22.96 -40.61 15.99
CA ALA A 8 -21.66 -40.51 15.32
C ALA A 8 -21.19 -39.05 15.29
N ILE A 9 -20.14 -38.75 16.04
CA ILE A 9 -19.45 -37.46 16.04
C ILE A 9 -18.81 -37.30 14.66
N ARG A 10 -19.42 -36.49 13.78
CA ARG A 10 -18.76 -36.07 12.53
C ARG A 10 -17.55 -35.24 12.92
N ALA A 11 -16.36 -35.77 12.66
CA ALA A 11 -15.11 -35.03 12.79
C ALA A 11 -15.21 -33.71 11.99
N PRO A 12 -14.75 -32.57 12.54
CA PRO A 12 -14.73 -31.32 11.80
C PRO A 12 -13.82 -31.48 10.58
N THR A 13 -14.43 -31.57 9.39
CA THR A 13 -13.66 -31.57 8.14
C THR A 13 -12.97 -30.21 8.03
N LEU A 14 -11.64 -30.21 8.09
CA LEU A 14 -10.85 -29.03 7.79
C LEU A 14 -11.34 -28.44 6.45
N PRO A 15 -11.59 -27.12 6.35
CA PRO A 15 -12.01 -26.52 5.10
C PRO A 15 -10.97 -26.89 4.05
N ARG A 16 -11.39 -27.55 2.97
CA ARG A 16 -10.48 -27.97 1.89
C ARG A 16 -9.75 -26.74 1.37
N VAL A 17 -8.50 -26.60 1.80
CA VAL A 17 -7.59 -25.53 1.37
C VAL A 17 -7.30 -25.62 -0.13
N LEU A 18 -7.68 -26.71 -0.79
CA LEU A 18 -7.67 -26.91 -2.25
C LEU A 18 -9.04 -27.42 -2.76
N GLY A 19 -9.85 -26.52 -3.32
CA GLY A 19 -11.06 -26.84 -4.09
C GLY A 19 -10.68 -27.29 -5.50
N PRO A 20 -11.61 -27.92 -6.24
CA PRO A 20 -11.34 -28.42 -7.58
C PRO A 20 -10.94 -27.28 -8.51
N ILE A 21 -9.76 -27.39 -9.12
CA ILE A 21 -9.25 -26.48 -10.15
C ILE A 21 -10.11 -26.69 -11.40
N ARG A 22 -10.81 -25.64 -11.84
CA ARG A 22 -11.62 -25.66 -13.06
C ARG A 22 -11.21 -24.48 -13.94
N PRO A 23 -10.37 -24.70 -14.96
CA PRO A 23 -9.90 -23.62 -15.82
C PRO A 23 -11.08 -22.80 -16.37
N ARG A 24 -10.94 -21.47 -16.36
CA ARG A 24 -11.95 -20.56 -16.88
C ARG A 24 -11.29 -19.52 -17.78
N PRO A 25 -11.76 -19.36 -19.04
CA PRO A 25 -11.20 -18.36 -19.93
C PRO A 25 -11.50 -16.95 -19.41
N ARG A 26 -10.50 -16.05 -19.52
CA ARG A 26 -10.56 -14.66 -19.05
C ARG A 26 -10.29 -13.69 -20.21
N TRP A 27 -11.19 -13.71 -21.19
CA TRP A 27 -11.00 -12.99 -22.47
C TRP A 27 -10.92 -11.47 -22.33
N GLN A 28 -11.62 -10.85 -21.36
CA GLN A 28 -11.52 -9.40 -21.15
C GLN A 28 -10.14 -9.04 -20.62
N GLU A 29 -9.64 -9.79 -19.65
CA GLU A 29 -8.29 -9.62 -19.12
C GLU A 29 -7.24 -9.74 -20.22
N LEU A 30 -7.34 -10.76 -21.07
CA LEU A 30 -6.40 -10.96 -22.19
C LEU A 30 -6.43 -9.80 -23.18
N ARG A 31 -7.61 -9.28 -23.53
CA ARG A 31 -7.75 -8.11 -24.44
C ARG A 31 -7.14 -6.85 -23.84
N LEU A 32 -7.35 -6.63 -22.55
CA LEU A 32 -6.77 -5.48 -21.85
C LEU A 32 -5.26 -5.63 -21.71
N LEU A 33 -4.73 -6.83 -21.45
CA LEU A 33 -3.28 -7.08 -21.44
C LEU A 33 -2.66 -6.87 -22.83
N ALA A 34 -3.38 -7.20 -23.91
CA ALA A 34 -2.92 -6.89 -25.26
C ALA A 34 -2.81 -5.37 -25.49
N LEU A 35 -3.78 -4.59 -25.00
CA LEU A 35 -3.70 -3.12 -25.03
C LEU A 35 -2.50 -2.59 -24.23
N VAL A 36 -2.26 -3.15 -23.04
CA VAL A 36 -1.08 -2.81 -22.22
C VAL A 36 0.21 -3.14 -22.97
N ALA A 37 0.32 -4.32 -23.58
CA ALA A 37 1.49 -4.72 -24.34
C ALA A 37 1.79 -3.76 -25.50
N ILE A 38 0.77 -3.34 -26.24
CA ILE A 38 0.90 -2.36 -27.33
C ILE A 38 1.37 -1.01 -26.76
N ALA A 39 0.72 -0.51 -25.70
CA ALA A 39 1.06 0.78 -25.12
C ALA A 39 2.50 0.82 -24.58
N LEU A 40 2.95 -0.23 -23.91
CA LEU A 40 4.32 -0.33 -23.39
C LEU A 40 5.36 -0.53 -24.50
N ALA A 41 5.03 -1.27 -25.55
CA ALA A 41 5.90 -1.40 -26.72
C ALA A 41 6.09 -0.05 -27.42
N VAL A 42 5.01 0.69 -27.66
CA VAL A 42 5.07 2.03 -28.24
C VAL A 42 5.85 2.97 -27.33
N GLY A 43 5.61 2.93 -26.01
CA GLY A 43 6.34 3.74 -25.04
C GLY A 43 7.85 3.43 -25.02
N SER A 44 8.23 2.15 -25.10
CA SER A 44 9.63 1.72 -25.12
C SER A 44 10.33 2.10 -26.43
N VAL A 45 9.65 2.00 -27.58
CA VAL A 45 10.17 2.49 -28.87
C VAL A 45 10.31 4.01 -28.86
N SER A 46 9.33 4.73 -28.32
CA SER A 46 9.43 6.19 -28.15
C SER A 46 10.63 6.57 -27.29
N LEU A 47 10.85 5.87 -26.18
CA LEU A 47 12.01 6.08 -25.33
C LEU A 47 13.32 5.77 -26.08
N GLY A 48 13.36 4.67 -26.84
CA GLY A 48 14.49 4.30 -27.70
C GLY A 48 14.83 5.40 -28.70
N ALA A 49 13.82 5.97 -29.35
CA ALA A 49 13.98 7.05 -30.31
C ALA A 49 14.53 8.33 -29.65
N THR A 50 14.07 8.65 -28.44
CA THR A 50 14.51 9.86 -27.71
C THR A 50 15.91 9.72 -27.11
N VAL A 51 16.23 8.57 -26.51
CA VAL A 51 17.49 8.39 -25.76
C VAL A 51 18.63 7.90 -26.66
N SER A 52 18.34 6.99 -27.59
CA SER A 52 19.35 6.32 -28.42
C SER A 52 19.26 6.65 -29.91
N GLY A 53 18.24 7.40 -30.34
CA GLY A 53 17.98 7.68 -31.77
C GLY A 53 17.50 6.45 -32.57
N SER A 54 17.24 5.32 -31.91
CA SER A 54 16.83 4.06 -32.53
C SER A 54 15.30 3.91 -32.53
N LEU A 55 14.73 3.36 -33.60
CA LEU A 55 13.31 2.98 -33.65
C LEU A 55 13.02 1.60 -33.04
N TRP A 56 13.99 1.04 -32.31
CA TRP A 56 13.82 -0.20 -31.56
C TRP A 56 13.47 0.11 -30.09
N PRO A 57 12.80 -0.83 -29.38
CA PRO A 57 12.53 -0.68 -27.95
C PRO A 57 13.84 -0.44 -27.17
N TYR A 58 13.85 0.55 -26.28
CA TYR A 58 15.05 0.94 -25.52
C TYR A 58 15.67 -0.23 -24.74
N ASP A 59 14.82 -1.01 -24.06
CA ASP A 59 15.19 -2.23 -23.34
C ASP A 59 14.20 -3.33 -23.70
N ALA A 60 14.43 -3.95 -24.87
CA ALA A 60 13.58 -5.00 -25.40
C ALA A 60 13.54 -6.24 -24.49
N GLN A 61 14.64 -6.54 -23.79
CA GLN A 61 14.73 -7.70 -22.90
C GLN A 61 13.89 -7.49 -21.64
N GLY A 62 14.06 -6.37 -20.94
CA GLY A 62 13.26 -6.06 -19.75
C GLY A 62 11.77 -5.97 -20.06
N LEU A 63 11.41 -5.37 -21.20
CA LEU A 63 10.03 -5.34 -21.68
C LEU A 63 9.48 -6.75 -21.93
N ALA A 64 10.23 -7.60 -22.63
CA ALA A 64 9.80 -8.98 -22.91
C ALA A 64 9.64 -9.81 -21.63
N ILE A 65 10.54 -9.65 -20.66
CA ILE A 65 10.44 -10.30 -19.34
C ILE A 65 9.16 -9.85 -18.62
N TYR A 66 8.90 -8.55 -18.58
CA TYR A 66 7.71 -8.02 -17.92
C TYR A 66 6.41 -8.50 -18.57
N LEU A 67 6.28 -8.40 -19.90
CA LEU A 67 5.11 -8.87 -20.63
C LEU A 67 4.93 -10.39 -20.53
N GLY A 68 6.04 -11.15 -20.56
CA GLY A 68 6.02 -12.59 -20.34
C GLY A 68 5.50 -12.95 -18.95
N ALA A 69 5.95 -12.25 -17.90
CA ALA A 69 5.47 -12.47 -16.55
C ALA A 69 3.98 -12.15 -16.39
N LEU A 70 3.47 -11.10 -17.05
CA LEU A 70 2.03 -10.79 -17.08
C LEU A 70 1.21 -11.89 -17.76
N LEU A 71 1.72 -12.47 -18.85
CA LEU A 71 1.07 -13.60 -19.52
C LEU A 71 1.08 -14.84 -18.62
N VAL A 72 2.18 -15.13 -17.93
CA VAL A 72 2.26 -16.23 -16.95
C VAL A 72 1.25 -16.01 -15.82
N ALA A 73 1.15 -14.80 -15.28
CA ALA A 73 0.17 -14.46 -14.25
C ALA A 73 -1.28 -14.65 -14.74
N HIS A 74 -1.58 -14.19 -15.96
CA HIS A 74 -2.88 -14.40 -16.61
C HIS A 74 -3.21 -15.90 -16.74
N VAL A 75 -2.30 -16.68 -17.30
CA VAL A 75 -2.47 -18.13 -17.48
C VAL A 75 -2.65 -18.83 -16.14
N ALA A 76 -1.86 -18.47 -15.12
CA ALA A 76 -2.01 -19.01 -13.77
C ALA A 76 -3.41 -18.74 -13.19
N GLN A 77 -3.95 -17.54 -13.38
CA GLN A 77 -5.31 -17.19 -12.92
C GLN A 77 -6.41 -17.88 -13.72
N VAL A 78 -6.24 -18.05 -15.04
CA VAL A 78 -7.12 -18.84 -15.92
C VAL A 78 -7.17 -20.30 -15.48
N LEU A 79 -6.01 -20.92 -15.27
CA LEU A 79 -5.89 -22.31 -14.82
C LEU A 79 -6.51 -22.48 -13.42
N ALA A 80 -6.24 -21.55 -12.50
CA ALA A 80 -6.81 -21.59 -11.16
C ALA A 80 -8.34 -21.46 -11.13
N GLY A 81 -8.97 -20.94 -12.18
CA GLY A 81 -10.43 -20.92 -12.32
C GLY A 81 -11.17 -19.99 -11.37
N ARG A 82 -10.45 -19.05 -10.75
CA ARG A 82 -10.97 -18.18 -9.69
C ARG A 82 -11.77 -17.03 -10.28
N ARG A 83 -12.81 -16.60 -9.57
CA ARG A 83 -13.63 -15.43 -9.93
C ARG A 83 -12.96 -14.17 -9.41
N THR A 84 -11.80 -13.84 -9.98
CA THR A 84 -11.10 -12.57 -9.75
C THR A 84 -11.51 -11.56 -10.81
N ASP A 85 -11.55 -10.28 -10.43
CA ASP A 85 -11.79 -9.18 -11.35
C ASP A 85 -10.77 -9.23 -12.51
N GLN A 86 -11.26 -9.10 -13.75
CA GLN A 86 -10.46 -9.17 -14.98
C GLN A 86 -9.81 -7.84 -15.35
N VAL A 87 -10.13 -6.75 -14.65
CA VAL A 87 -9.62 -5.39 -14.90
C VAL A 87 -8.39 -5.10 -14.04
N LEU A 88 -8.32 -5.65 -12.83
CA LEU A 88 -7.31 -5.29 -11.84
C LEU A 88 -5.88 -5.62 -12.29
N LEU A 89 -5.65 -6.83 -12.83
CA LEU A 89 -4.32 -7.21 -13.34
C LEU A 89 -3.86 -6.30 -14.49
N PRO A 90 -4.65 -6.04 -15.56
CA PRO A 90 -4.28 -5.10 -16.60
C PRO A 90 -4.04 -3.67 -16.11
N THR A 91 -4.83 -3.16 -15.17
CA THR A 91 -4.62 -1.80 -14.62
C THR A 91 -3.29 -1.69 -13.88
N VAL A 92 -2.99 -2.65 -13.01
CA VAL A 92 -1.71 -2.71 -12.30
C VAL A 92 -0.55 -2.92 -13.29
N ALA A 93 -0.77 -3.75 -14.31
CA ALA A 93 0.20 -4.00 -15.37
C ALA A 93 0.58 -2.72 -16.13
N MET A 94 -0.42 -1.89 -16.46
CA MET A 94 -0.21 -0.60 -17.13
C MET A 94 0.58 0.35 -16.25
N LEU A 95 0.18 0.54 -14.99
CA LEU A 95 0.85 1.42 -14.05
C LEU A 95 2.30 0.96 -13.76
N GLY A 96 2.51 -0.34 -13.56
CA GLY A 96 3.82 -0.93 -13.36
C GLY A 96 4.71 -0.79 -14.60
N GLY A 97 4.15 -0.95 -15.80
CA GLY A 97 4.89 -0.79 -17.05
C GLY A 97 5.27 0.67 -17.32
N ILE A 98 4.37 1.62 -17.07
CA ILE A 98 4.70 3.05 -17.12
C ILE A 98 5.82 3.37 -16.14
N SER A 99 5.72 2.86 -14.91
CA SER A 99 6.77 3.03 -13.91
C SER A 99 8.11 2.48 -14.38
N LEU A 100 8.15 1.30 -15.01
CA LEU A 100 9.38 0.74 -15.58
C LEU A 100 9.99 1.62 -16.67
N LEU A 101 9.16 2.13 -17.60
CA LEU A 101 9.62 3.05 -18.65
C LEU A 101 10.20 4.35 -18.08
N LEU A 102 9.58 4.89 -17.01
CA LEU A 102 10.09 6.07 -16.32
C LEU A 102 11.44 5.79 -15.65
N MET A 103 11.62 4.61 -15.03
CA MET A 103 12.90 4.22 -14.43
C MET A 103 13.99 3.98 -15.49
N GLN A 104 13.64 3.44 -16.66
CA GLN A 104 14.56 3.27 -17.79
C GLN A 104 15.04 4.62 -18.36
N ARG A 105 14.24 5.68 -18.25
CA ARG A 105 14.62 7.03 -18.68
C ARG A 105 15.64 7.69 -17.76
N LEU A 106 15.61 7.38 -16.47
CA LEU A 106 16.47 7.99 -15.46
C LEU A 106 17.91 7.43 -15.54
N PRO A 107 18.93 8.14 -15.03
CA PRO A 107 20.28 7.59 -14.90
C PRO A 107 20.27 6.31 -14.04
N GLN A 108 20.84 5.24 -14.58
CA GLN A 108 20.74 3.89 -14.00
C GLN A 108 21.59 3.72 -12.74
N ASP A 109 22.56 4.59 -12.52
CA ASP A 109 23.49 4.63 -11.39
C ASP A 109 22.91 5.35 -10.15
N LEU A 110 21.73 5.98 -10.26
CA LEU A 110 21.04 6.62 -9.13
C LEU A 110 20.78 5.66 -7.97
N VAL A 111 20.46 4.41 -8.28
CA VAL A 111 20.30 3.33 -7.32
C VAL A 111 20.92 2.10 -7.91
N THR A 112 21.91 1.54 -7.21
CA THR A 112 22.50 0.25 -7.55
C THR A 112 22.30 -0.72 -6.40
N GLN A 113 21.88 -1.95 -6.73
CA GLN A 113 21.75 -3.01 -5.74
C GLN A 113 22.53 -4.23 -6.19
N THR A 114 23.28 -4.82 -5.27
CA THR A 114 24.06 -6.03 -5.55
C THR A 114 23.30 -7.23 -5.00
N PHE A 115 22.83 -8.11 -5.89
CA PHE A 115 22.23 -9.39 -5.54
C PHE A 115 23.12 -10.52 -6.03
N PHE A 116 23.45 -11.48 -5.15
CA PHE A 116 24.20 -12.68 -5.50
C PHE A 116 25.52 -12.42 -6.27
N GLY A 117 26.18 -11.29 -5.98
CA GLY A 117 27.44 -10.89 -6.64
C GLY A 117 27.27 -10.17 -7.99
N ALA A 118 26.03 -9.94 -8.45
CA ALA A 118 25.72 -9.14 -9.63
C ALA A 118 25.12 -7.78 -9.23
N THR A 119 25.56 -6.71 -9.89
CA THR A 119 25.05 -5.35 -9.66
C THR A 119 23.96 -5.01 -10.67
N PHE A 120 22.84 -4.52 -10.16
CA PHE A 120 21.65 -4.13 -10.92
C PHE A 120 21.45 -2.62 -10.78
N GLY A 121 21.10 -1.95 -11.88
CA GLY A 121 20.75 -0.53 -11.90
C GLY A 121 19.28 -0.30 -11.55
N LEU A 122 18.87 0.96 -11.60
CA LEU A 122 17.55 1.41 -11.18
C LEU A 122 16.41 0.66 -11.90
N ALA A 123 16.48 0.54 -13.23
CA ALA A 123 15.44 -0.11 -14.02
C ALA A 123 15.38 -1.63 -13.79
N GLU A 124 16.53 -2.31 -13.66
CA GLU A 124 16.52 -3.75 -13.38
C GLU A 124 16.01 -4.04 -11.98
N VAL A 125 16.38 -3.22 -10.98
CA VAL A 125 15.84 -3.31 -9.62
C VAL A 125 14.33 -3.11 -9.64
N GLN A 126 13.83 -2.11 -10.37
CA GLN A 126 12.39 -1.89 -10.53
C GLN A 126 11.69 -3.10 -11.17
N LEU A 127 12.28 -3.68 -12.21
CA LEU A 127 11.75 -4.88 -12.85
C LEU A 127 11.67 -6.05 -11.86
N ILE A 128 12.73 -6.29 -11.08
CA ILE A 128 12.75 -7.33 -10.05
C ILE A 128 11.60 -7.13 -9.05
N TRP A 129 11.41 -5.91 -8.54
CA TRP A 129 10.32 -5.62 -7.60
C TRP A 129 8.93 -5.76 -8.22
N LEU A 130 8.75 -5.37 -9.49
CA LEU A 130 7.50 -5.58 -10.22
C LEU A 130 7.20 -7.07 -10.38
N LEU A 131 8.20 -7.89 -10.72
CA LEU A 131 8.05 -9.34 -10.85
C LEU A 131 7.73 -9.99 -9.50
N CYS A 132 8.43 -9.61 -8.43
CA CYS A 132 8.14 -10.06 -7.07
C CYS A 132 6.72 -9.69 -6.64
N GLY A 133 6.31 -8.43 -6.85
CA GLY A 133 4.96 -7.95 -6.54
C GLY A 133 3.88 -8.69 -7.31
N LEU A 134 4.10 -8.92 -8.62
CA LEU A 134 3.18 -9.69 -9.47
C LEU A 134 3.07 -11.15 -9.04
N ALA A 135 4.20 -11.77 -8.66
CA ALA A 135 4.23 -13.14 -8.16
C ALA A 135 3.46 -13.27 -6.83
N VAL A 136 3.69 -12.35 -5.88
CA VAL A 136 2.97 -12.31 -4.60
C VAL A 136 1.48 -12.07 -4.83
N ALA A 137 1.10 -11.07 -5.64
CA ALA A 137 -0.30 -10.76 -5.93
C ALA A 137 -1.03 -11.93 -6.60
N THR A 138 -0.40 -12.57 -7.58
CA THR A 138 -0.96 -13.74 -8.27
C THR A 138 -1.10 -14.92 -7.32
N THR A 139 -0.08 -15.19 -6.51
CA THR A 139 -0.10 -16.28 -5.53
C THR A 139 -1.19 -16.06 -4.49
N LEU A 140 -1.30 -14.86 -3.92
CA LEU A 140 -2.37 -14.51 -2.97
C LEU A 140 -3.75 -14.64 -3.63
N GLY A 141 -3.90 -14.13 -4.85
CA GLY A 141 -5.11 -14.26 -5.65
C GLY A 141 -5.52 -15.72 -5.89
N ILE A 142 -4.58 -16.66 -5.96
CA ILE A 142 -4.81 -18.09 -6.21
C ILE A 142 -4.97 -18.93 -4.92
N VAL A 143 -4.26 -18.58 -3.86
CA VAL A 143 -4.20 -19.34 -2.60
C VAL A 143 -5.25 -18.90 -1.59
N VAL A 144 -5.46 -17.58 -1.42
CA VAL A 144 -6.32 -17.06 -0.34
C VAL A 144 -7.80 -17.29 -0.69
N ARG A 145 -8.47 -18.21 0.02
CA ARG A 145 -9.85 -18.67 -0.26
C ARG A 145 -10.94 -17.93 0.48
N SER A 146 -10.61 -17.40 1.64
CA SER A 146 -11.52 -16.68 2.51
C SER A 146 -10.73 -15.57 3.19
N ASP A 147 -11.39 -14.44 3.37
CA ASP A 147 -10.94 -13.28 4.14
C ASP A 147 -11.42 -13.34 5.60
N SER A 148 -12.23 -14.34 5.98
CA SER A 148 -12.82 -14.44 7.32
C SER A 148 -11.81 -14.45 8.47
N TRP A 149 -10.61 -14.98 8.22
CA TRP A 149 -9.51 -14.99 9.18
C TRP A 149 -8.96 -13.57 9.44
N LEU A 150 -9.03 -12.65 8.48
CA LEU A 150 -8.63 -11.25 8.66
C LEU A 150 -9.46 -10.58 9.76
N ARG A 151 -10.78 -10.79 9.72
CA ARG A 151 -11.69 -10.29 10.76
C ARG A 151 -11.47 -11.00 12.10
N ARG A 152 -11.36 -12.33 12.08
CA ARG A 152 -11.20 -13.15 13.29
C ARG A 152 -9.96 -12.77 14.11
N TYR A 153 -8.84 -12.48 13.44
CA TYR A 153 -7.55 -12.19 14.06
C TYR A 153 -7.21 -10.69 14.07
N LYS A 154 -8.21 -9.80 14.08
CA LYS A 154 -8.00 -8.34 14.08
C LYS A 154 -7.03 -7.83 15.16
N TYR A 155 -7.09 -8.37 16.38
CA TYR A 155 -6.17 -7.97 17.45
C TYR A 155 -4.77 -8.54 17.27
N THR A 156 -4.64 -9.71 16.63
CA THR A 156 -3.34 -10.26 16.22
C THR A 156 -2.69 -9.35 15.17
N TRP A 157 -3.48 -8.85 14.22
CA TRP A 157 -3.01 -7.86 13.25
C TRP A 157 -2.59 -6.56 13.90
N ALA A 158 -3.39 -6.02 14.82
CA ALA A 158 -3.03 -4.85 15.61
C ALA A 158 -1.70 -5.04 16.37
N ALA A 159 -1.55 -6.18 17.06
CA ALA A 159 -0.32 -6.52 17.77
C ALA A 159 0.87 -6.68 16.81
N ALA A 160 0.68 -7.28 15.64
CA ALA A 160 1.72 -7.39 14.61
C ALA A 160 2.13 -6.01 14.08
N GLY A 161 1.18 -5.10 13.88
CA GLY A 161 1.45 -3.71 13.47
C GLY A 161 2.26 -2.94 14.52
N VAL A 162 1.87 -3.03 15.80
CA VAL A 162 2.65 -2.43 16.90
C VAL A 162 4.03 -3.06 17.01
N GLY A 163 4.13 -4.39 16.88
CA GLY A 163 5.40 -5.10 16.87
C GLY A 163 6.31 -4.66 15.71
N LEU A 164 5.74 -4.45 14.52
CA LEU A 164 6.47 -3.96 13.34
C LEU A 164 6.99 -2.53 13.55
N LEU A 165 6.18 -1.66 14.14
CA LEU A 165 6.58 -0.31 14.52
C LEU A 165 7.73 -0.31 15.54
N LEU A 166 7.63 -1.13 16.59
CA LEU A 166 8.67 -1.27 17.60
C LEU A 166 9.95 -1.86 17.00
N LEU A 167 9.83 -2.86 16.11
CA LEU A 167 10.97 -3.43 15.39
C LEU A 167 11.69 -2.36 14.57
N THR A 168 10.95 -1.53 13.84
CA THR A 168 11.50 -0.43 13.05
C THR A 168 12.13 0.64 13.93
N PHE A 169 11.54 0.93 15.08
CA PHE A 169 12.08 1.91 16.02
C PHE A 169 13.43 1.48 16.60
N VAL A 170 13.61 0.18 16.88
CA VAL A 170 14.84 -0.37 17.48
C VAL A 170 15.91 -0.66 16.43
N PHE A 171 15.54 -1.27 15.30
CA PHE A 171 16.48 -1.78 14.29
C PHE A 171 16.48 -0.97 12.98
N GLY A 172 15.68 0.09 12.90
CA GLY A 172 15.59 0.94 11.71
C GLY A 172 16.90 1.66 11.43
N THR A 173 17.31 1.65 10.17
CA THR A 173 18.44 2.43 9.68
C THR A 173 18.03 3.88 9.50
N GLU A 174 18.87 4.80 9.99
CA GLU A 174 18.65 6.24 9.86
C GLU A 174 19.08 6.71 8.46
N ILE A 175 18.13 7.22 7.68
CA ILE A 175 18.36 7.80 6.36
C ILE A 175 17.80 9.22 6.40
N ASN A 176 18.61 10.23 6.09
CA ASN A 176 18.20 11.64 6.11
C ASN A 176 17.56 12.09 7.44
N GLY A 177 18.06 11.57 8.57
CA GLY A 177 17.55 11.90 9.91
C GLY A 177 16.22 11.26 10.30
N GLN A 178 15.76 10.26 9.52
CA GLN A 178 14.53 9.50 9.75
C GLN A 178 14.84 7.99 9.85
N ARG A 179 14.31 7.32 10.87
CA ARG A 179 14.51 5.87 11.09
C ARG A 179 13.29 5.07 10.61
N LEU A 180 13.14 5.01 9.30
CA LEU A 180 11.95 4.43 8.65
C LEU A 180 12.21 3.12 7.93
N THR A 181 13.47 2.85 7.59
CA THR A 181 13.82 1.73 6.72
C THR A 181 14.40 0.60 7.55
N LEU A 182 13.93 -0.62 7.32
CA LEU A 182 14.61 -1.83 7.76
C LEU A 182 15.47 -2.34 6.61
N GLN A 183 16.76 -2.53 6.87
CA GLN A 183 17.71 -3.10 5.93
C GLN A 183 18.14 -4.49 6.41
N ILE A 184 17.89 -5.50 5.59
CA ILE A 184 18.27 -6.89 5.85
C ILE A 184 19.06 -7.38 4.63
N GLY A 185 20.39 -7.23 4.70
CA GLY A 185 21.28 -7.51 3.58
C GLY A 185 20.94 -6.63 2.37
N PRO A 186 20.70 -7.20 1.17
CA PRO A 186 20.37 -6.42 -0.02
C PRO A 186 18.91 -5.94 -0.05
N PHE A 187 18.07 -6.39 0.89
CA PHE A 187 16.67 -6.00 0.96
C PHE A 187 16.49 -4.80 1.88
N SER A 188 15.94 -3.73 1.32
CA SER A 188 15.48 -2.55 2.06
C SER A 188 13.98 -2.40 1.90
N GLY A 189 13.27 -2.19 2.99
CA GLY A 189 11.82 -1.95 2.96
C GLY A 189 11.38 -0.99 4.04
N GLN A 190 10.31 -0.25 3.76
CA GLN A 190 9.65 0.60 4.74
C GLN A 190 8.52 -0.18 5.41
N PRO A 191 8.64 -0.52 6.70
CA PRO A 191 7.62 -1.31 7.39
C PRO A 191 6.30 -0.55 7.56
N THR A 192 6.35 0.78 7.49
CA THR A 192 5.18 1.67 7.45
C THR A 192 4.24 1.36 6.28
N GLU A 193 4.76 0.85 5.15
CA GLU A 193 3.94 0.42 4.01
C GLU A 193 3.06 -0.79 4.36
N LEU A 194 3.65 -1.81 5.01
CA LEU A 194 2.90 -2.99 5.47
C LEU A 194 1.93 -2.61 6.60
N LEU A 195 2.34 -1.69 7.47
CA LEU A 195 1.50 -1.19 8.56
C LEU A 195 0.20 -0.54 8.06
N LYS A 196 0.21 0.16 6.91
CA LYS A 196 -1.01 0.70 6.29
C LYS A 196 -2.04 -0.39 6.03
N VAL A 197 -1.61 -1.52 5.47
CA VAL A 197 -2.49 -2.65 5.20
C VAL A 197 -2.99 -3.28 6.51
N ILE A 198 -2.11 -3.49 7.48
CA ILE A 198 -2.46 -4.03 8.80
C ILE A 198 -3.49 -3.16 9.51
N LEU A 199 -3.31 -1.84 9.48
CA LEU A 199 -4.24 -0.89 10.09
C LEU A 199 -5.62 -0.99 9.44
N VAL A 200 -5.69 -1.00 8.11
CA VAL A 200 -6.96 -1.16 7.38
C VAL A 200 -7.65 -2.47 7.76
N VAL A 201 -6.91 -3.58 7.83
CA VAL A 201 -7.45 -4.88 8.24
C VAL A 201 -8.00 -4.84 9.67
N PHE A 202 -7.24 -4.26 10.61
CA PHE A 202 -7.69 -4.08 11.99
C PHE A 202 -8.96 -3.22 12.08
N LEU A 203 -8.94 -2.04 11.44
CA LEU A 203 -10.08 -1.12 11.45
C LEU A 203 -11.31 -1.75 10.81
N ALA A 204 -11.16 -2.40 9.66
CA ALA A 204 -12.26 -3.10 8.99
C ALA A 204 -12.84 -4.21 9.88
N GLY A 205 -11.99 -5.04 10.47
CA GLY A 205 -12.41 -6.11 11.37
C GLY A 205 -13.15 -5.58 12.59
N TYR A 206 -12.56 -4.60 13.28
CA TYR A 206 -13.11 -3.99 14.49
C TYR A 206 -14.43 -3.25 14.23
N LEU A 207 -14.47 -2.42 13.18
CA LEU A 207 -15.67 -1.67 12.81
C LEU A 207 -16.79 -2.60 12.33
N SER A 208 -16.48 -3.69 11.61
CA SER A 208 -17.50 -4.63 11.14
C SER A 208 -18.22 -5.36 12.27
N GLU A 209 -17.52 -5.72 13.35
CA GLU A 209 -18.11 -6.41 14.51
C GLU A 209 -18.88 -5.46 15.42
N ASN A 210 -18.37 -4.24 15.60
CA ASN A 210 -18.96 -3.26 16.49
C ASN A 210 -19.96 -2.33 15.78
N ARG A 211 -20.23 -2.54 14.47
CA ARG A 211 -21.06 -1.64 13.67
C ARG A 211 -22.43 -1.38 14.29
N ALA A 212 -23.12 -2.44 14.71
CA ALA A 212 -24.45 -2.32 15.31
C ALA A 212 -24.40 -1.44 16.57
N LEU A 213 -23.42 -1.67 17.44
CA LEU A 213 -23.24 -0.90 18.68
C LEU A 213 -22.84 0.56 18.43
N ILE A 214 -22.04 0.82 17.39
CA ILE A 214 -21.57 2.16 17.01
C ILE A 214 -22.68 2.97 16.29
N VAL A 215 -23.57 2.30 15.55
CA VAL A 215 -24.63 2.93 14.76
C VAL A 215 -25.93 3.09 15.53
N GLU A 216 -26.33 2.09 16.33
CA GLU A 216 -27.62 2.05 17.02
C GLU A 216 -27.62 2.82 18.36
N GLN A 217 -26.47 2.93 19.02
CA GLN A 217 -26.35 3.71 20.24
C GLN A 217 -25.84 5.11 19.92
N ASP A 218 -26.69 6.12 20.17
CA ASP A 218 -26.33 7.53 20.06
C ASP A 218 -26.06 8.11 21.43
N THR A 219 -24.83 8.56 21.67
CA THR A 219 -24.55 9.47 22.79
C THR A 219 -24.73 10.89 22.29
N ARG A 220 -25.75 11.59 22.80
CA ARG A 220 -25.98 13.01 22.47
C ARG A 220 -25.07 13.88 23.33
N LEU A 221 -24.15 14.58 22.69
CA LEU A 221 -23.33 15.62 23.30
C LEU A 221 -23.72 16.95 22.62
N GLY A 222 -24.77 17.59 23.16
CA GLY A 222 -25.37 18.80 22.57
C GLY A 222 -25.99 18.53 21.19
N PRO A 223 -25.74 19.36 20.15
CA PRO A 223 -26.25 19.12 18.79
C PRO A 223 -25.53 17.97 18.06
N LEU A 224 -24.44 17.45 18.62
CA LEU A 224 -23.62 16.41 18.00
C LEU A 224 -24.05 15.01 18.48
N ARG A 225 -24.29 14.12 17.51
CA ARG A 225 -24.54 12.69 17.76
C ARG A 225 -23.23 11.94 17.65
N LEU A 226 -22.61 11.66 18.79
CA LEU A 226 -21.37 10.90 18.86
C LEU A 226 -21.68 9.43 19.14
N PRO A 227 -20.95 8.49 18.53
CA PRO A 227 -21.00 7.10 18.95
C PRO A 227 -20.54 6.99 20.41
N PRO A 228 -21.01 5.98 21.16
CA PRO A 228 -20.61 5.75 22.54
C PRO A 228 -19.08 5.60 22.67
N LEU A 229 -18.49 6.45 23.53
CA LEU A 229 -17.05 6.51 23.80
C LEU A 229 -16.40 5.14 24.07
N PRO A 230 -17.01 4.20 24.83
CA PRO A 230 -16.38 2.91 25.12
C PRO A 230 -16.06 2.07 23.88
N TYR A 231 -16.84 2.22 22.80
CA TYR A 231 -16.64 1.45 21.57
C TYR A 231 -15.69 2.16 20.59
N LEU A 232 -15.57 3.49 20.68
CA LEU A 232 -14.55 4.25 19.95
C LEU A 232 -13.17 4.16 20.61
N ALA A 233 -13.12 4.01 21.94
CA ALA A 233 -11.87 4.09 22.70
C ALA A 233 -10.78 3.11 22.25
N PRO A 234 -11.04 1.80 22.03
CA PRO A 234 -9.99 0.87 21.58
C PRO A 234 -9.44 1.22 20.20
N MET A 235 -10.31 1.72 19.32
CA MET A 235 -9.95 2.12 17.96
C MET A 235 -9.12 3.41 17.96
N VAL A 236 -9.55 4.42 18.73
CA VAL A 236 -8.81 5.68 18.91
C VAL A 236 -7.49 5.45 19.62
N ALA A 237 -7.43 4.57 20.62
CA ALA A 237 -6.19 4.24 21.32
C ALA A 237 -5.18 3.57 20.38
N MET A 238 -5.60 2.56 19.62
CA MET A 238 -4.72 1.89 18.64
C MET A 238 -4.24 2.87 17.56
N TRP A 239 -5.12 3.71 17.05
CA TRP A 239 -4.76 4.76 16.11
C TRP A 239 -3.77 5.76 16.71
N ALA A 240 -4.00 6.23 17.95
CA ALA A 240 -3.13 7.18 18.63
C ALA A 240 -1.74 6.59 18.92
N ILE A 241 -1.66 5.30 19.28
CA ILE A 241 -0.39 4.59 19.45
C ILE A 241 0.36 4.53 18.11
N ALA A 242 -0.32 4.11 17.03
CA ALA A 242 0.29 4.02 15.71
C ALA A 242 0.78 5.39 15.22
N LEU A 243 -0.07 6.42 15.32
CA LEU A 243 0.26 7.79 14.95
C LEU A 243 1.43 8.33 15.79
N GLY A 244 1.39 8.13 17.11
CA GLY A 244 2.44 8.59 18.02
C GLY A 244 3.81 8.02 17.66
N ILE A 245 3.89 6.73 17.34
CA ILE A 245 5.16 6.11 16.94
C ILE A 245 5.64 6.67 15.60
N VAL A 246 4.76 6.85 14.62
CA VAL A 246 5.11 7.39 13.29
C VAL A 246 5.60 8.85 13.39
N VAL A 247 4.98 9.66 14.26
CA VAL A 247 5.44 11.03 14.55
C VAL A 247 6.83 11.01 15.19
N VAL A 248 7.08 10.10 16.13
CA VAL A 248 8.42 9.93 16.74
C VAL A 248 9.46 9.49 15.70
N GLN A 249 9.07 8.68 14.73
CA GLN A 249 9.93 8.30 13.59
C GLN A 249 10.16 9.44 12.59
N ARG A 250 9.53 10.61 12.80
CA ARG A 250 9.61 11.82 11.96
C ARG A 250 9.05 11.62 10.55
N ASP A 251 8.06 10.73 10.39
CA ASP A 251 7.38 10.49 9.12
C ASP A 251 5.99 11.16 9.09
N LEU A 252 6.01 12.45 8.77
CA LEU A 252 4.81 13.27 8.70
C LEU A 252 3.87 12.86 7.56
N GLY A 253 4.43 12.32 6.46
CA GLY A 253 3.67 11.85 5.32
C GLY A 253 2.85 10.61 5.69
N ALA A 254 3.48 9.62 6.30
CA ALA A 254 2.78 8.44 6.78
C ALA A 254 1.76 8.80 7.88
N ALA A 255 2.09 9.70 8.81
CA ALA A 255 1.16 10.17 9.85
C ALA A 255 -0.14 10.73 9.25
N LEU A 256 -0.02 11.61 8.25
CA LEU A 256 -1.17 12.17 7.51
C LEU A 256 -1.98 11.08 6.80
N LEU A 257 -1.31 10.14 6.13
CA LEU A 257 -1.98 9.04 5.43
C LEU A 257 -2.72 8.11 6.40
N PHE A 258 -2.11 7.71 7.52
CA PHE A 258 -2.75 6.91 8.55
C PHE A 258 -3.99 7.60 9.12
N PHE A 259 -3.90 8.91 9.35
CA PHE A 259 -5.04 9.70 9.79
C PHE A 259 -6.17 9.75 8.76
N GLY A 260 -5.84 10.03 7.49
CA GLY A 260 -6.82 10.04 6.40
C GLY A 260 -7.52 8.68 6.22
N VAL A 261 -6.76 7.58 6.26
CA VAL A 261 -7.29 6.21 6.20
C VAL A 261 -8.23 5.94 7.39
N PHE A 262 -7.84 6.34 8.60
CA PHE A 262 -8.67 6.19 9.79
C PHE A 262 -10.01 6.92 9.65
N LEU A 263 -10.00 8.20 9.24
CA LEU A 263 -11.23 8.96 9.03
C LEU A 263 -12.09 8.39 7.91
N ALA A 264 -11.48 7.97 6.80
CA ALA A 264 -12.20 7.36 5.69
C ALA A 264 -12.90 6.06 6.12
N MET A 265 -12.21 5.19 6.84
CA MET A 265 -12.78 3.95 7.38
C MET A 265 -13.90 4.22 8.39
N LEU A 266 -13.71 5.22 9.27
CA LEU A 266 -14.73 5.63 10.22
C LEU A 266 -15.98 6.16 9.52
N TYR A 267 -15.82 6.98 8.49
CA TYR A 267 -16.93 7.48 7.69
C TYR A 267 -17.67 6.35 6.97
N VAL A 268 -16.94 5.45 6.30
CA VAL A 268 -17.54 4.31 5.58
C VAL A 268 -18.31 3.40 6.54
N ALA A 269 -17.82 3.18 7.75
CA ALA A 269 -18.49 2.32 8.72
C ALA A 269 -19.73 2.97 9.36
N THR A 270 -19.67 4.28 9.65
CA THR A 270 -20.69 4.98 10.44
C THR A 270 -21.69 5.80 9.61
N GLY A 271 -21.31 6.22 8.41
CA GLY A 271 -22.06 7.15 7.56
C GLY A 271 -22.12 8.59 8.09
N ARG A 272 -21.38 8.94 9.16
CA ARG A 272 -21.52 10.22 9.87
C ARG A 272 -20.44 11.21 9.45
N ILE A 273 -20.83 12.20 8.64
CA ILE A 273 -19.91 13.27 8.21
C ILE A 273 -19.42 14.13 9.38
N SER A 274 -20.20 14.25 10.46
CA SER A 274 -19.81 14.99 11.66
C SER A 274 -18.51 14.46 12.27
N LEU A 275 -18.28 13.14 12.26
CA LEU A 275 -17.04 12.54 12.76
C LEU A 275 -15.84 12.89 11.90
N VAL A 276 -16.04 13.01 10.59
CA VAL A 276 -15.00 13.44 9.64
C VAL A 276 -14.63 14.90 9.90
N VAL A 277 -15.64 15.77 10.05
CA VAL A 277 -15.43 17.19 10.33
C VAL A 277 -14.71 17.39 11.66
N ILE A 278 -15.16 16.71 12.72
CA ILE A 278 -14.49 16.75 14.03
C ILE A 278 -13.05 16.26 13.91
N GLY A 279 -12.84 15.13 13.22
CA GLY A 279 -11.51 14.61 12.95
C GLY A 279 -10.62 15.64 12.27
N LEU A 280 -11.10 16.24 11.18
CA LEU A 280 -10.35 17.24 10.43
C LEU A 280 -9.98 18.46 11.29
N VAL A 281 -10.91 18.94 12.10
CA VAL A 281 -10.64 20.04 13.06
C VAL A 281 -9.57 19.62 14.07
N LEU A 282 -9.68 18.43 14.66
CA LEU A 282 -8.67 17.90 15.60
C LEU A 282 -7.30 17.74 14.93
N PHE A 283 -7.27 17.32 13.66
CA PHE A 283 -6.03 17.20 12.91
C PHE A 283 -5.37 18.54 12.64
N LEU A 284 -6.13 19.55 12.22
CA LEU A 284 -5.60 20.90 12.00
C LEU A 284 -5.07 21.51 13.30
N LEU A 285 -5.82 21.38 14.39
CA LEU A 285 -5.38 21.83 15.72
C LEU A 285 -4.14 21.07 16.21
N GLY A 286 -4.14 19.75 16.04
CA GLY A 286 -3.01 18.88 16.39
C GLY A 286 -1.77 19.21 15.57
N SER A 287 -1.91 19.40 14.27
CA SER A 287 -0.81 19.79 13.38
C SER A 287 -0.26 21.17 13.72
N ALA A 288 -1.12 22.14 14.04
CA ALA A 288 -0.69 23.47 14.47
C ALA A 288 0.10 23.41 15.79
N LEU A 289 -0.36 22.61 16.76
CA LEU A 289 0.37 22.36 18.01
C LEU A 289 1.69 21.63 17.76
N MET A 290 1.70 20.60 16.91
CA MET A 290 2.94 19.88 16.60
C MET A 290 3.96 20.79 15.90
N ALA A 291 3.52 21.74 15.06
CA ALA A 291 4.42 22.68 14.38
C ALA A 291 5.08 23.67 15.36
N THR A 292 4.48 23.91 16.53
CA THR A 292 5.14 24.70 17.59
C THR A 292 6.11 23.86 18.40
N LEU A 293 5.84 22.57 18.60
CA LEU A 293 6.64 21.66 19.42
C LEU A 293 7.81 21.00 18.70
N PHE A 294 7.71 20.80 17.38
CA PHE A 294 8.71 20.08 16.58
C PHE A 294 9.23 20.92 15.43
N ASP A 295 10.49 21.33 15.51
CA ASP A 295 11.16 22.14 14.48
C ASP A 295 11.12 21.46 13.11
N HIS A 296 11.24 20.14 13.05
CA HIS A 296 11.16 19.39 11.79
C HIS A 296 9.83 19.62 11.05
N LEU A 297 8.70 19.61 11.78
CA LEU A 297 7.40 19.87 11.18
C LEU A 297 7.27 21.34 10.77
N ARG A 298 7.75 22.27 11.60
CA ARG A 298 7.76 23.70 11.26
C ARG A 298 8.51 23.96 9.96
N THR A 299 9.75 23.47 9.84
CA THR A 299 10.55 23.61 8.63
C THR A 299 9.83 23.05 7.40
N ARG A 300 9.16 21.89 7.51
CA ARG A 300 8.37 21.33 6.41
C ARG A 300 7.18 22.21 6.01
N VAL A 301 6.50 22.83 6.98
CA VAL A 301 5.39 23.76 6.73
C VAL A 301 5.90 25.05 6.09
N ASP A 302 7.00 25.61 6.58
CA ASP A 302 7.59 26.84 6.06
C ASP A 302 8.05 26.67 4.62
N ILE A 303 8.74 25.56 4.31
CA ILE A 303 9.14 25.21 2.94
C ILE A 303 7.94 24.96 2.02
N TRP A 304 6.85 24.41 2.55
CA TRP A 304 5.64 24.20 1.75
C TRP A 304 4.96 25.53 1.40
N LEU A 305 4.99 26.51 2.31
CA LEU A 305 4.46 27.87 2.09
C LEU A 305 5.35 28.72 1.18
N ASP A 306 6.66 28.68 1.40
CA ASP A 306 7.67 29.39 0.61
C ASP A 306 8.88 28.49 0.29
N PRO A 307 8.77 27.64 -0.76
CA PRO A 307 9.86 26.76 -1.15
C PRO A 307 11.07 27.52 -1.75
N PHE A 308 10.88 28.78 -2.14
CA PHE A 308 11.92 29.60 -2.75
C PHE A 308 12.80 30.34 -1.72
N ALA A 309 12.42 30.30 -0.43
CA ALA A 309 13.26 30.80 0.66
C ALA A 309 14.58 30.00 0.80
N ASP A 310 14.56 28.71 0.47
CA ASP A 310 15.75 27.84 0.41
C ASP A 310 15.67 26.87 -0.78
N PRO A 311 15.91 27.35 -2.02
CA PRO A 311 15.68 26.59 -3.24
C PRO A 311 16.78 25.55 -3.52
N LEU A 312 17.92 25.63 -2.82
CA LEU A 312 19.05 24.70 -2.98
C LEU A 312 19.16 23.70 -1.83
N GLY A 313 18.61 24.00 -0.67
CA GLY A 313 18.54 23.10 0.47
C GLY A 313 17.18 22.42 0.57
N ALA A 314 16.41 22.81 1.58
CA ALA A 314 15.24 22.07 2.00
C ALA A 314 14.04 22.23 1.04
N GLY A 315 13.97 23.32 0.28
CA GLY A 315 12.98 23.57 -0.78
C GLY A 315 13.33 22.97 -2.14
N TYR A 316 14.53 22.42 -2.30
CA TYR A 316 15.06 21.93 -3.59
C TYR A 316 14.08 21.03 -4.35
N GLN A 317 13.53 20.00 -3.70
CA GLN A 317 12.64 19.05 -4.37
C GLN A 317 11.34 19.69 -4.87
N VAL A 318 10.77 20.61 -4.09
CA VAL A 318 9.53 21.32 -4.46
C VAL A 318 9.81 22.28 -5.61
N VAL A 319 10.90 23.02 -5.56
CA VAL A 319 11.31 23.95 -6.62
C VAL A 319 11.58 23.20 -7.93
N GLN A 320 12.30 22.08 -7.89
CA GLN A 320 12.55 21.27 -9.08
C GLN A 320 11.25 20.70 -9.67
N ALA A 321 10.32 20.23 -8.83
CA ALA A 321 9.02 19.79 -9.29
C ALA A 321 8.24 20.93 -9.99
N LEU A 322 8.22 22.13 -9.40
CA LEU A 322 7.57 23.31 -9.99
C LEU A 322 8.22 23.71 -11.32
N HIS A 323 9.55 23.70 -11.42
CA HIS A 323 10.26 23.97 -12.67
C HIS A 323 9.96 22.92 -13.75
N ALA A 324 9.91 21.64 -13.38
CA ALA A 324 9.56 20.55 -14.29
C ALA A 324 8.12 20.71 -14.84
N PHE A 325 7.16 21.08 -13.98
CA PHE A 325 5.80 21.40 -14.40
C PHE A 325 5.74 22.61 -15.34
N ALA A 326 6.45 23.70 -15.01
CA ALA A 326 6.41 24.93 -15.78
C ALA A 326 6.96 24.78 -17.22
N ARG A 327 7.91 23.85 -17.44
CA ARG A 327 8.49 23.60 -18.77
C ARG A 327 7.68 22.65 -19.65
N GLY A 328 6.52 22.19 -19.18
CA GLY A 328 5.61 21.34 -19.97
C GLY A 328 6.01 19.87 -20.05
N GLY A 329 6.93 19.39 -19.20
CA GLY A 329 7.27 17.96 -19.09
C GLY A 329 8.72 17.69 -18.65
N LEU A 330 8.90 16.57 -17.93
CA LEU A 330 10.17 15.95 -17.52
C LEU A 330 11.11 15.64 -18.68
#